data_AF-A0AAU9TRL6-F1
#
_entry.id   AF-A0AAU9TRL6-F1
#
_cell.length_a   1.000
_cell.length_b   1.000
_cell.length_c   1.000
_cell.angle_alpha   90.00
_cell.angle_beta   90.00
_cell.angle_gamma   90.00
#
_symmetry.space_group_name_H-M   'P 1'
#
loop_
_entity.id
_entity.type
_entity.pdbx_description
1 polymer ?
#
loop_
_entity_poly.entity_id
_entity_poly.type
_entity_poly.pdbx_seq_one_letter_code
_entity_poly.pdbx_strand_id
1 'polypeptide(L)'
;MSLLLGCGICCFLLSIWAVLQLFVMGIFFKMEVLAFIEEAEPDHHGYDDYDDFMKQTKENYHTIAINCWVAAFIYLVTLGLSYFCIKHAKNKERVARENVQDDETYCKNKAKKS
;
A
#
# COMPACT_ATOMS: atom_id res chain seq x y z
N MET A 1 16.19 9.46 -18.25
CA MET A 1 15.05 9.76 -17.35
C MET A 1 13.80 8.93 -17.62
N SER A 2 13.75 8.06 -18.64
CA SER A 2 12.56 7.26 -18.96
C SER A 2 12.41 5.96 -18.13
N LEU A 3 13.52 5.37 -17.66
CA LEU A 3 13.49 4.11 -16.89
C LEU A 3 12.97 4.28 -15.45
N LEU A 4 13.17 5.45 -14.83
CA LEU A 4 12.71 5.74 -13.47
C LEU A 4 11.18 5.99 -13.41
N LEU A 5 10.60 6.59 -14.45
CA LEU A 5 9.16 6.82 -14.56
C LEU A 5 8.37 5.52 -14.77
N GLY A 6 8.91 4.56 -15.54
CA GLY A 6 8.29 3.25 -15.75
C GLY A 6 8.27 2.38 -14.48
N CYS A 7 9.36 2.39 -13.71
CA CYS A 7 9.45 1.67 -12.43
C CYS A 7 8.48 2.25 -11.39
N GLY A 8 8.36 3.58 -11.30
CA GLY A 8 7.46 4.24 -10.36
C GLY A 8 5.97 3.92 -10.58
N ILE A 9 5.53 3.81 -11.84
CA ILE A 9 4.13 3.47 -12.18
C ILE A 9 3.84 2.00 -11.87
N CYS A 10 4.78 1.10 -12.19
CA CYS A 10 4.65 -0.32 -11.87
C CYS A 10 4.51 -0.56 -10.35
N CYS A 11 5.41 0.04 -9.56
CA CYS A 11 5.35 -0.06 -8.10
C CYS A 11 4.07 0.53 -7.51
N PHE A 12 3.55 1.61 -8.10
CA PHE A 12 2.28 2.22 -7.68
C PHE A 12 1.08 1.31 -7.95
N LEU A 13 1.00 0.68 -9.13
CA LEU A 13 -0.07 -0.24 -9.49
C LEU A 13 -0.04 -1.52 -8.64
N LEU A 14 1.14 -2.09 -8.40
CA LEU A 14 1.29 -3.24 -7.51
C LEU A 14 0.90 -2.91 -6.06
N SER A 15 1.19 -1.70 -5.59
CA SER A 15 0.80 -1.25 -4.25
C SER A 15 -0.72 -1.11 -4.13
N ILE A 16 -1.41 -0.54 -5.13
CA ILE A 16 -2.88 -0.48 -5.15
C ILE A 16 -3.47 -1.88 -5.16
N TRP A 17 -2.94 -2.76 -6.01
CA TRP A 17 -3.41 -4.14 -6.12
C TRP A 17 -3.27 -4.90 -4.79
N ALA A 18 -2.12 -4.80 -4.13
CA ALA A 18 -1.86 -5.44 -2.84
C ALA A 18 -2.81 -4.94 -1.74
N VAL A 19 -3.09 -3.63 -1.68
CA VAL A 19 -4.05 -3.06 -0.72
C VAL A 19 -5.46 -3.61 -0.95
N LEU A 20 -5.92 -3.66 -2.21
CA LEU A 20 -7.23 -4.19 -2.55
C LEU A 20 -7.34 -5.69 -2.23
N GLN A 21 -6.33 -6.47 -2.60
CA GLN A 21 -6.30 -7.91 -2.35
C GLN A 21 -6.32 -8.23 -0.86
N LEU A 22 -5.46 -7.59 -0.05
CA LEU A 22 -5.43 -7.80 1.41
C LEU A 22 -6.73 -7.38 2.09
N PHE A 23 -7.36 -6.30 1.64
CA PHE A 23 -8.62 -5.84 2.18
C PHE A 23 -9.77 -6.83 1.88
N VAL A 24 -9.85 -7.32 0.64
CA VAL A 24 -10.84 -8.34 0.24
C VAL A 24 -10.61 -9.65 0.99
N MET A 25 -9.35 -10.12 1.09
CA MET A 25 -9.02 -11.32 1.88
C MET A 25 -9.44 -11.15 3.34
N GLY A 26 -9.13 -10.01 3.98
CA GLY A 26 -9.54 -9.75 5.37
C GLY A 26 -11.05 -9.83 5.59
N ILE A 27 -11.86 -9.43 4.62
CA ILE A 27 -13.33 -9.57 4.68
C ILE A 27 -13.74 -11.04 4.50
N PHE A 28 -13.15 -11.76 3.55
CA PHE A 28 -13.48 -13.17 3.30
C PHE A 28 -13.09 -14.08 4.46
N PHE A 29 -11.95 -13.86 5.10
CA PHE A 29 -11.56 -14.60 6.30
C PHE A 29 -12.48 -14.30 7.49
N LYS A 30 -12.97 -13.05 7.63
CA LYS A 30 -13.98 -12.71 8.65
C LYS A 30 -15.33 -13.38 8.42
N MET A 31 -15.68 -13.68 7.16
CA MET A 31 -16.90 -14.40 6.80
C MET A 31 -16.74 -15.93 6.83
N GLU A 32 -15.59 -16.45 7.26
CA GLU A 32 -15.32 -17.90 7.35
C GLU A 32 -15.61 -18.63 6.02
N VAL A 33 -15.21 -18.03 4.89
CA VAL A 33 -15.55 -18.54 3.55
C VAL A 33 -14.81 -19.86 3.26
N LEU A 34 -15.57 -20.91 2.90
CA LEU A 34 -15.07 -22.27 2.61
C LEU A 34 -13.92 -22.34 1.60
N ALA A 35 -13.83 -21.37 0.68
CA ALA A 35 -12.76 -21.31 -0.33
C ALA A 35 -11.35 -21.15 0.28
N PHE A 36 -11.25 -20.72 1.54
CA PHE A 36 -9.99 -20.50 2.26
C PHE A 36 -9.74 -21.52 3.38
N ILE A 37 -10.45 -22.66 3.37
CA ILE A 37 -10.34 -23.63 4.47
C ILE A 37 -8.94 -24.26 4.55
N GLU A 38 -8.31 -24.48 3.40
CA GLU A 38 -6.94 -25.00 3.30
C GLU A 38 -5.90 -24.00 3.83
N GLU A 39 -6.19 -22.69 3.75
CA GLU A 39 -5.35 -21.65 4.35
C GLU A 39 -5.57 -21.54 5.87
N ALA A 40 -6.82 -21.72 6.33
CA ALA A 40 -7.14 -21.72 7.75
C ALA A 40 -6.61 -22.97 8.48
N GLU A 41 -6.42 -24.07 7.76
CA GLU A 41 -6.07 -25.36 8.36
C GLU A 41 -5.17 -26.16 7.42
N PRO A 42 -3.90 -25.71 7.25
CA PRO A 42 -2.96 -26.33 6.31
C PRO A 42 -2.48 -27.72 6.76
N ASP A 43 -2.56 -28.00 8.06
CA ASP A 43 -2.15 -29.27 8.64
C ASP A 43 -3.38 -30.09 9.07
N HIS A 44 -3.64 -31.19 8.37
CA HIS A 44 -4.68 -32.17 8.73
C HIS A 44 -4.24 -33.03 9.93
N HIS A 45 -3.94 -32.40 11.06
CA HIS A 45 -3.57 -33.12 12.28
C HIS A 45 -4.79 -33.77 12.92
N GLY A 46 -4.59 -34.90 13.59
CA GLY A 46 -5.65 -35.77 14.09
C GLY A 46 -6.60 -35.06 15.06
N TYR A 47 -7.70 -34.55 14.52
CA TYR A 47 -8.85 -34.08 15.29
C TYR A 47 -9.53 -35.31 15.91
N ASP A 48 -9.83 -35.22 17.21
CA ASP A 48 -10.55 -36.28 17.91
C ASP A 48 -12.04 -36.34 17.50
N ASP A 49 -12.61 -35.21 17.08
CA ASP A 49 -14.00 -35.09 16.65
C ASP A 49 -14.21 -33.91 15.66
N TYR A 50 -15.33 -33.93 14.93
CA TYR A 50 -15.74 -32.88 13.98
C TYR A 50 -15.94 -31.52 14.66
N ASP A 51 -16.46 -31.50 15.88
CA ASP A 51 -16.67 -30.25 16.63
C ASP A 51 -15.34 -29.58 17.01
N ASP A 52 -14.30 -30.37 17.27
CA ASP A 52 -12.96 -29.87 17.59
C ASP A 52 -12.30 -29.25 16.35
N PHE A 53 -12.40 -29.94 15.21
CA PHE A 53 -12.03 -29.40 13.89
C PHE A 53 -12.73 -28.06 13.65
N MET A 54 -14.06 -28.03 13.68
CA MET A 54 -14.82 -26.81 13.39
C MET A 54 -14.50 -25.64 14.32
N LYS A 55 -14.16 -25.91 15.58
CA LYS A 55 -13.76 -24.86 16.52
C LYS A 55 -12.36 -24.33 16.18
N GLN A 56 -11.40 -25.22 15.94
CA GLN A 56 -10.03 -24.84 15.62
C GLN A 56 -9.93 -24.10 14.27
N THR A 57 -10.63 -24.57 13.24
CA THR A 57 -10.70 -23.88 11.94
C THR A 57 -11.19 -22.44 12.12
N LYS A 58 -12.25 -22.22 12.90
CA LYS A 58 -12.82 -20.87 13.13
C LYS A 58 -11.85 -19.94 13.87
N GLU A 59 -11.17 -20.45 14.89
CA GLU A 59 -10.15 -19.70 15.61
C GLU A 59 -8.99 -19.30 14.67
N ASN A 60 -8.60 -20.19 13.75
CA ASN A 60 -7.58 -19.90 12.75
C ASN A 60 -8.06 -18.87 11.71
N TYR A 61 -9.29 -18.99 11.19
CA TYR A 61 -9.90 -17.98 10.30
C TYR A 61 -9.85 -16.58 10.92
N HIS A 62 -10.22 -16.48 12.20
CA HIS A 62 -10.21 -15.20 12.92
C HIS A 62 -8.78 -14.66 13.08
N THR A 63 -7.82 -15.53 13.40
CA THR A 63 -6.40 -15.16 13.54
C THR A 63 -5.81 -14.65 12.23
N ILE A 64 -6.08 -15.34 11.12
CA ILE A 64 -5.63 -14.94 9.77
C ILE A 64 -6.32 -13.62 9.37
N ALA A 65 -7.62 -13.46 9.61
CA ALA A 65 -8.35 -12.24 9.32
C ALA A 65 -7.72 -11.01 10.02
N ILE A 66 -7.35 -11.14 11.29
CA ILE A 66 -6.66 -10.08 12.05
C ILE A 66 -5.31 -9.75 11.40
N ASN A 67 -4.50 -10.76 11.06
CA ASN A 67 -3.21 -10.54 10.43
C ASN A 67 -3.34 -9.82 9.08
N CYS A 68 -4.32 -10.23 8.25
CA CYS A 68 -4.63 -9.55 6.98
C CYS A 68 -5.05 -8.09 7.20
N TRP A 69 -5.87 -7.81 8.22
CA TRP A 69 -6.29 -6.45 8.56
C TRP A 69 -5.12 -5.58 9.03
N VAL A 70 -4.25 -6.09 9.90
CA VAL A 70 -3.04 -5.37 10.34
C VAL A 70 -2.12 -5.11 9.16
N ALA A 71 -1.89 -6.11 8.31
CA ALA A 71 -1.10 -5.94 7.09
C ALA A 71 -1.69 -4.86 6.18
N ALA A 72 -3.00 -4.88 5.92
CA ALA A 72 -3.68 -3.87 5.12
C ALA A 72 -3.47 -2.44 5.67
N PHE A 73 -3.54 -2.27 7.00
CA PHE A 73 -3.24 -0.99 7.64
C PHE A 73 -1.79 -0.55 7.45
N ILE A 74 -0.82 -1.46 7.61
CA ILE A 74 0.61 -1.15 7.39
C ILE A 74 0.87 -0.70 5.95
N TYR A 75 0.27 -1.38 4.97
CA TYR A 75 0.39 -0.99 3.57
C TYR A 75 -0.29 0.35 3.28
N LEU A 76 -1.45 0.63 3.87
CA LEU A 76 -2.11 1.93 3.75
C LEU A 76 -1.26 3.08 4.32
N VAL A 77 -0.65 2.88 5.50
CA VAL A 77 0.25 3.87 6.11
C VAL A 77 1.49 4.09 5.24
N THR A 78 2.11 3.02 4.74
CA THR A 78 3.30 3.09 3.88
C THR A 78 2.99 3.80 2.56
N LEU A 79 1.81 3.54 1.97
CA LEU A 79 1.31 4.23 0.78
C LEU A 79 1.09 5.72 1.06
N GLY A 80 0.49 6.06 2.20
CA GLY A 80 0.30 7.45 2.64
C GLY A 80 1.61 8.20 2.83
N LEU A 81 2.60 7.59 3.48
CA LEU A 81 3.95 8.15 3.66
C LEU A 81 4.66 8.33 2.31
N SER A 82 4.60 7.34 1.43
CA SER A 82 5.17 7.42 0.09
C SER A 82 4.54 8.54 -0.73
N TYR A 83 3.21 8.66 -0.69
CA TYR A 83 2.48 9.76 -1.34
C TYR A 83 2.89 11.13 -0.77
N PHE A 84 3.01 11.24 0.55
CA PHE A 84 3.47 12.46 1.20
C PHE A 84 4.90 12.84 0.78
N CYS A 85 5.83 11.87 0.75
CA CYS A 85 7.20 12.07 0.27
C CYS A 85 7.25 12.53 -1.18
N ILE A 86 6.47 11.90 -2.07
CA ILE A 86 6.37 12.30 -3.48
C ILE A 86 5.81 13.72 -3.61
N LYS A 87 4.76 14.05 -2.86
CA LYS A 87 4.16 15.40 -2.89
C LYS A 87 5.13 16.46 -2.38
N HIS A 88 5.86 16.16 -1.30
CA HIS A 88 6.87 17.06 -0.76
C HIS A 88 8.04 17.26 -1.73
N ALA A 89 8.53 16.19 -2.36
CA ALA A 89 9.56 16.27 -3.39
C ALA A 89 9.10 17.14 -4.59
N LYS A 90 7.89 16.91 -5.10
CA LYS A 90 7.32 17.72 -6.18
C LYS A 90 7.12 19.18 -5.79
N ASN A 91 6.74 19.46 -4.54
CA ASN A 91 6.64 20.85 -4.05
C ASN A 91 8.02 21.52 -3.99
N LYS A 92 9.05 20.82 -3.53
CA LYS A 92 10.43 21.33 -3.51
C LYS A 92 10.94 21.62 -4.91
N GLU A 93 10.68 20.73 -5.87
CA GLU A 93 11.01 20.96 -7.29
C GLU A 93 10.23 22.14 -7.89
N ARG A 94 8.96 22.32 -7.52
CA ARG A 94 8.14 23.44 -7.99
C ARG A 94 8.70 24.78 -7.50
N VAL A 95 9.01 24.89 -6.21
CA VAL A 95 9.60 26.10 -5.61
C VAL A 95 10.98 26.40 -6.21
N ALA A 96 11.80 25.37 -6.48
CA ALA A 96 13.09 25.56 -7.14
C ALA A 96 12.95 26.13 -8.56
N ARG A 97 11.93 25.69 -9.33
CA ARG A 97 11.67 26.25 -10.67
C ARG A 97 11.15 27.70 -10.63
N GLU A 98 10.34 28.04 -9.62
CA GLU A 98 9.82 29.40 -9.42
C GLU A 98 10.96 30.38 -9.09
N ASN A 99 11.84 30.04 -8.14
CA ASN A 99 13.00 30.87 -7.80
C ASN A 99 13.93 31.12 -9.00
N VAL A 100 14.16 30.10 -9.84
CA VAL A 100 14.99 30.26 -11.06
C VAL A 100 14.34 31.24 -12.05
N GLN A 101 13.02 31.20 -12.19
CA GLN A 101 12.28 32.10 -13.08
C GLN A 101 12.32 33.55 -12.58
N ASP A 102 12.23 33.76 -11.26
CA ASP A 102 12.32 35.07 -10.63
C ASP A 102 13.72 35.69 -10.82
N ASP A 103 14.78 34.89 -10.66
CA ASP A 103 16.17 35.32 -10.89
C ASP A 103 16.40 35.75 -12.36
N GLU A 104 15.92 34.96 -13.33
CA GLU A 104 16.00 35.33 -14.75
C GLU A 104 15.25 36.63 -15.05
N THR A 105 14.07 36.80 -14.46
CA THR A 105 13.23 37.99 -14.66
C THR A 105 13.89 39.23 -14.04
N TYR A 106 14.44 39.10 -12.84
CA TYR A 106 15.19 40.15 -12.16
C TYR A 106 16.39 40.62 -12.97
N CYS A 107 17.18 39.68 -13.52
CA CYS A 107 18.35 40.00 -14.32
C CYS A 107 18.00 40.75 -15.62
N LYS A 108 16.95 40.34 -16.33
CA LYS A 108 16.48 41.04 -17.55
C LYS A 108 16.03 42.47 -17.27
N ASN A 109 15.35 42.70 -16.16
CA ASN A 109 14.86 44.04 -15.79
C ASN A 109 16.01 44.97 -15.41
N LYS A 110 17.04 44.47 -14.72
CA LYS A 110 18.24 45.23 -14.39
C LYS A 110 19.02 45.64 -15.63
N ALA A 111 19.16 44.74 -16.61
CA ALA A 111 19.87 45.01 -17.86
C ALA A 111 19.20 46.10 -18.72
N LYS A 112 17.85 46.20 -18.71
CA LYS A 112 17.13 47.27 -19.42
C LYS A 112 17.27 48.66 -18.79
N LYS A 113 17.69 48.72 -17.53
CA LYS A 113 17.76 49.95 -16.74
C LYS A 113 19.18 50.56 -16.73
N SER A 114 20.15 49.81 -17.25
CA SER A 114 21.54 50.25 -17.49
C SER A 114 21.71 50.67 -18.93
#